data_AF-X1LSV3-F1
#
_entry.id   AF-X1LSV3-F1
#
_cell.length_a   1.000
_cell.length_b   1.000
_cell.length_c   1.000
_cell.angle_alpha   90.00
_cell.angle_beta   90.00
_cell.angle_gamma   90.00
#
_symmetry.space_group_name_H-M   'P 1'
#
loop_
_entity.id
_entity.type
_entity.pdbx_description
1 polymer ?
#
loop_
_entity_poly.entity_id
_entity_poly.type
_entity_poly.pdbx_seq_one_letter_code
_entity_poly.pdbx_strand_id
1 'polypeptide(L)'
;MVLQEGQIFCQKILKNDLDRISQLYKDQGYLLISIEDVDFDEQGILWITISEGRLEKILVEGNYKTKEYVITREIIIFPGDLFDFEKVKKSLQKIYNLGYFEDVSMKLEPGSEEGAVVLVIKVIEKNTGKFGIGAGYNSEEGLISFPDESEKITLPLDTLNFLSKKAI
;
A
#
# COMPACT_ATOMS: atom_id res chain seq x y z
N MET A 1 29.43 -15.47 6.86
CA MET A 1 29.53 -16.50 5.81
C MET A 1 30.28 -17.70 6.38
N VAL A 2 29.85 -18.92 6.10
CA VAL A 2 30.48 -20.17 6.57
C VAL A 2 31.32 -20.82 5.47
N LEU A 3 30.99 -20.56 4.20
CA LEU A 3 31.77 -20.99 3.06
C LEU A 3 33.14 -20.30 3.06
N GLN A 4 34.22 -21.07 3.02
CA GLN A 4 35.62 -20.66 3.02
C GLN A 4 36.36 -21.31 1.85
N GLU A 5 37.41 -20.63 1.38
CA GLU A 5 38.30 -21.13 0.34
C GLU A 5 39.06 -22.39 0.81
N GLY A 6 39.27 -23.35 -0.09
CA GLY A 6 40.05 -24.57 0.18
C GLY A 6 39.32 -25.71 0.90
N GLN A 7 38.06 -25.52 1.34
CA GLN A 7 37.27 -26.61 1.90
C GLN A 7 36.60 -27.47 0.81
N ILE A 8 36.26 -28.71 1.15
CA ILE A 8 35.43 -29.55 0.27
C ILE A 8 34.04 -28.91 0.14
N PHE A 9 33.61 -28.71 -1.10
CA PHE A 9 32.31 -28.11 -1.39
C PHE A 9 31.16 -28.89 -0.74
N CYS A 10 30.29 -28.17 -0.04
CA CYS A 10 29.08 -28.72 0.54
C CYS A 10 27.87 -27.86 0.15
N GLN A 11 26.97 -28.42 -0.66
CA GLN A 11 25.76 -27.74 -1.14
C GLN A 11 24.88 -27.21 0.01
N LYS A 12 24.84 -27.93 1.14
CA LYS A 12 24.07 -27.50 2.33
C LYS A 12 24.65 -26.23 2.96
N ILE A 13 25.98 -26.09 2.98
CA ILE A 13 26.64 -24.90 3.52
C ILE A 13 26.36 -23.71 2.60
N LEU A 14 26.52 -23.89 1.28
CA LEU A 14 26.20 -22.87 0.28
C LEU A 14 24.77 -22.36 0.45
N LYS A 15 23.78 -23.26 0.49
CA LYS A 15 22.38 -22.89 0.68
C LYS A 15 22.17 -22.03 1.93
N ASN A 16 22.74 -22.44 3.07
CA ASN A 16 22.61 -21.67 4.32
C ASN A 16 23.25 -20.28 4.22
N ASP A 17 24.35 -20.12 3.47
CA ASP A 17 24.97 -18.82 3.25
C ASP A 17 24.15 -17.94 2.31
N LEU A 18 23.59 -18.50 1.24
CA LEU A 18 22.64 -17.81 0.36
C LEU A 18 21.41 -17.31 1.14
N ASP A 19 20.86 -18.14 2.04
CA ASP A 19 19.76 -17.75 2.92
C ASP A 19 20.16 -16.60 3.86
N ARG A 20 21.37 -16.62 4.42
CA ARG A 20 21.89 -15.51 5.24
C ARG A 20 22.06 -14.23 4.44
N ILE A 21 22.59 -14.31 3.22
CA ILE A 21 22.72 -13.15 2.32
C ILE A 21 21.34 -12.57 2.04
N SER A 22 20.38 -13.40 1.62
CA SER A 22 18.99 -12.97 1.40
C SER A 22 18.39 -12.30 2.64
N GLN A 23 18.64 -12.83 3.84
CA GLN A 23 18.15 -12.24 5.08
C GLN A 23 18.77 -10.87 5.37
N LEU A 24 20.09 -10.70 5.17
CA LEU A 24 20.77 -9.41 5.38
C LEU A 24 20.18 -8.30 4.49
N TYR A 25 19.88 -8.63 3.24
CA TYR A 25 19.23 -7.71 2.31
C TYR A 25 17.81 -7.34 2.75
N LYS A 26 17.02 -8.32 3.20
CA LYS A 26 15.66 -8.08 3.71
C LYS A 26 15.68 -7.21 4.97
N ASP A 27 16.64 -7.44 5.87
CA ASP A 27 16.82 -6.64 7.08
C ASP A 27 17.19 -5.17 6.76
N GLN A 28 17.77 -4.92 5.59
CA GLN A 28 18.06 -3.60 5.05
C GLN A 28 16.92 -2.99 4.22
N GLY A 29 15.81 -3.70 4.03
CA GLY A 29 14.62 -3.21 3.34
C GLY A 29 14.45 -3.67 1.88
N TYR A 30 15.38 -4.49 1.36
CA TYR A 30 15.32 -5.06 0.01
C TYR A 30 14.48 -6.35 0.02
N LEU A 31 13.16 -6.22 -0.11
CA LEU A 31 12.25 -7.37 -0.07
C LEU A 31 12.27 -8.22 -1.35
N LEU A 32 12.70 -7.65 -2.47
CA LEU A 32 12.61 -8.28 -3.80
C LEU A 32 13.88 -8.96 -4.24
N ILE A 33 14.83 -9.16 -3.30
CA ILE A 33 16.05 -9.87 -3.60
C ILE A 33 15.76 -11.27 -4.16
N SER A 34 16.29 -11.53 -5.35
CA SER A 34 16.31 -12.83 -6.00
C SER A 34 17.76 -13.22 -6.30
N ILE A 35 18.07 -14.50 -6.12
CA ILE A 35 19.34 -15.08 -6.56
C ILE A 35 19.07 -15.66 -7.93
N GLU A 36 19.62 -15.03 -8.96
CA GLU A 36 19.37 -15.39 -10.36
C GLU A 36 20.25 -16.56 -10.80
N ASP A 37 21.53 -16.52 -10.39
CA ASP A 37 22.50 -17.53 -10.79
C ASP A 37 23.55 -17.78 -9.70
N VAL A 38 24.04 -19.01 -9.67
CA VAL A 38 25.10 -19.45 -8.76
C VAL A 38 26.00 -20.42 -9.52
N ASP A 39 27.19 -19.96 -9.88
CA ASP A 39 28.11 -20.71 -10.73
C ASP A 39 29.53 -20.76 -10.16
N PHE A 40 30.32 -21.72 -10.63
CA PHE A 40 31.74 -21.82 -10.34
C PHE A 40 32.54 -21.65 -11.63
N ASP A 41 33.55 -20.77 -11.61
CA ASP A 41 34.49 -20.68 -12.73
C ASP A 41 35.48 -21.86 -12.75
N GLU A 42 36.31 -21.93 -13.80
CA GLU A 42 37.33 -22.97 -13.97
C GLU A 42 38.38 -22.97 -12.85
N GLN A 43 38.50 -21.87 -12.10
CA GLN A 43 39.41 -21.72 -10.97
C GLN A 43 38.75 -22.12 -9.64
N GLY A 44 37.45 -22.45 -9.64
CA GLY A 44 36.67 -22.80 -8.46
C GLY A 44 36.16 -21.60 -7.66
N ILE A 45 36.16 -20.40 -8.25
CA ILE A 45 35.57 -19.19 -7.64
C ILE A 45 34.05 -19.24 -7.82
N LEU A 46 33.34 -19.04 -6.72
CA LEU A 46 31.88 -18.98 -6.68
C LEU A 46 31.39 -17.59 -7.07
N TRP A 47 30.66 -17.52 -8.18
CA TRP A 47 29.93 -16.34 -8.63
C TRP A 47 28.46 -16.45 -8.24
N ILE A 48 27.94 -15.41 -7.59
CA ILE A 48 26.53 -15.33 -7.20
C ILE A 48 25.96 -14.07 -7.82
N THR A 49 24.98 -14.23 -8.70
CA THR A 49 24.26 -13.12 -9.34
C THR A 49 23.01 -12.81 -8.53
N ILE A 50 22.95 -11.60 -7.98
CA ILE A 50 21.86 -11.13 -7.13
C ILE A 50 21.14 -9.99 -7.82
N SER A 51 19.83 -10.07 -7.84
CA SER A 51 18.93 -9.04 -8.35
C SER A 51 18.11 -8.47 -7.22
N GLU A 52 18.30 -7.18 -6.95
CA GLU A 52 17.69 -6.49 -5.81
C GLU A 52 16.26 -5.99 -6.11
N GLY A 53 15.82 -6.10 -7.37
CA GLY A 53 14.54 -5.61 -7.83
C GLY A 53 14.57 -4.10 -8.11
N ARG A 54 14.31 -3.69 -9.35
CA ARG A 54 14.22 -2.28 -9.74
C ARG A 54 12.78 -1.87 -9.98
N LEU A 55 12.41 -0.69 -9.49
CA LEU A 55 11.08 -0.14 -9.71
C LEU A 55 10.97 0.38 -11.14
N GLU A 56 10.18 -0.26 -11.98
CA GLU A 56 9.94 0.17 -13.37
C GLU A 56 8.96 1.33 -13.43
N LYS A 57 7.82 1.20 -12.74
CA LYS A 57 6.75 2.20 -12.76
C LYS A 57 5.89 2.08 -11.51
N ILE A 58 5.14 3.16 -11.27
CA ILE A 58 4.17 3.26 -10.19
C ILE A 58 2.81 3.49 -10.82
N LEU A 59 1.83 2.68 -10.45
CA LEU A 59 0.44 2.80 -10.89
C LEU A 59 -0.44 3.07 -9.67
N VAL A 60 -1.47 3.89 -9.86
CA VAL A 60 -2.46 4.18 -8.83
C VAL A 60 -3.82 3.69 -9.32
N GLU A 61 -4.53 2.94 -8.46
CA GLU A 61 -5.84 2.38 -8.76
C GLU A 61 -6.84 2.71 -7.65
N GLY A 62 -8.12 2.89 -8.02
CA GLY A 62 -9.21 3.16 -7.07
C GLY A 62 -9.44 4.63 -6.73
N ASN A 63 -8.64 5.55 -7.30
CA ASN A 63 -8.81 6.99 -7.18
C ASN A 63 -9.83 7.53 -8.21
N TYR A 64 -11.13 7.35 -7.95
CA TYR A 64 -12.18 7.76 -8.88
C TYR A 64 -12.51 9.26 -8.78
N LYS A 65 -12.52 9.82 -7.57
CA LYS A 65 -12.82 11.23 -7.30
C LYS A 65 -11.54 12.06 -7.13
N THR A 66 -10.54 11.48 -6.48
CA THR A 66 -9.27 12.12 -6.15
C THR A 66 -8.34 12.09 -7.36
N LYS A 67 -7.71 13.24 -7.64
CA LYS A 67 -6.73 13.33 -8.72
C LYS A 67 -5.47 12.54 -8.37
N GLU A 68 -4.93 11.83 -9.35
CA GLU A 68 -3.75 10.98 -9.17
C GLU A 68 -2.55 11.75 -8.57
N TYR A 69 -2.34 13.02 -8.97
CA TYR A 69 -1.23 13.84 -8.45
C TYR A 69 -1.26 14.05 -6.92
N VAL A 70 -2.44 13.94 -6.30
CA VAL A 70 -2.60 14.05 -4.84
C VAL A 70 -1.96 12.84 -4.14
N ILE A 71 -1.98 11.68 -4.79
CA ILE A 71 -1.38 10.43 -4.29
C ILE A 71 0.10 10.40 -4.67
N THR A 72 0.44 10.67 -5.93
CA THR A 72 1.81 10.51 -6.42
C THR A 72 2.81 11.49 -5.78
N ARG A 73 2.37 12.69 -5.36
CA ARG A 73 3.24 13.65 -4.65
C ARG A 73 3.70 13.18 -3.26
N GLU A 74 2.98 12.24 -2.65
CA GLU A 74 3.33 11.71 -1.32
C GLU A 74 4.33 10.55 -1.41
N ILE A 75 4.56 10.03 -2.61
CA ILE A 75 5.45 8.90 -2.87
C ILE A 75 6.90 9.38 -2.89
N ILE A 76 7.76 8.65 -2.15
CA ILE A 76 9.18 9.01 -1.99
C ILE A 76 10.16 8.03 -2.67
N ILE A 77 9.62 7.11 -3.47
CA ILE A 77 10.38 6.21 -4.34
C ILE A 77 9.98 6.48 -5.78
N PHE A 78 10.93 6.44 -6.71
CA PHE A 78 10.70 6.80 -8.10
C PHE A 78 11.06 5.66 -9.06
N PRO A 79 10.43 5.62 -10.24
CA PRO A 79 10.87 4.75 -11.33
C PRO A 79 12.38 4.84 -11.56
N GLY A 80 13.05 3.70 -11.62
CA GLY A 80 14.50 3.55 -11.73
C GLY A 80 15.22 3.26 -10.40
N ASP A 81 14.58 3.55 -9.26
CA ASP A 81 15.15 3.27 -7.94
C ASP A 81 15.17 1.76 -7.64
N LEU A 82 16.10 1.35 -6.79
CA LEU A 82 16.03 0.03 -6.15
C LEU A 82 14.81 -0.02 -5.24
N PHE A 83 14.12 -1.17 -5.23
CA PHE A 83 12.95 -1.34 -4.40
C PHE A 83 13.31 -1.31 -2.92
N ASP A 84 12.79 -0.29 -2.22
CA ASP A 84 12.98 -0.08 -0.79
C ASP A 84 11.62 -0.11 -0.10
N PHE A 85 11.37 -1.17 0.66
CA PHE A 85 10.09 -1.36 1.33
C PHE A 85 9.79 -0.28 2.38
N GLU A 86 10.81 0.22 3.08
CA GLU A 86 10.59 1.24 4.10
C GLU A 86 10.19 2.58 3.46
N LYS A 87 10.72 2.90 2.28
CA LYS A 87 10.24 4.06 1.49
C LYS A 87 8.80 3.87 1.02
N VAL A 88 8.44 2.69 0.52
CA VAL A 88 7.07 2.40 0.09
C VAL A 88 6.11 2.50 1.27
N LYS A 89 6.41 1.84 2.39
CA LYS A 89 5.61 1.89 3.62
C LYS A 89 5.38 3.32 4.13
N LYS A 90 6.44 4.15 4.16
CA LYS A 90 6.32 5.58 4.49
C LYS A 90 5.43 6.34 3.51
N SER A 91 5.53 6.04 2.21
CA SER A 91 4.67 6.62 1.17
C SER A 91 3.19 6.27 1.42
N LEU A 92 2.88 4.99 1.66
CA LEU A 92 1.51 4.53 1.96
C LEU A 92 0.96 5.21 3.22
N GLN A 93 1.79 5.37 4.26
CA GLN A 93 1.39 6.07 5.48
C GLN A 93 1.07 7.55 5.23
N LYS A 94 1.88 8.24 4.42
CA LYS A 94 1.59 9.63 4.02
C LYS A 94 0.27 9.74 3.25
N ILE A 95 0.05 8.85 2.29
CA ILE A 95 -1.18 8.79 1.50
C ILE A 95 -2.39 8.55 2.41
N TYR A 96 -2.29 7.61 3.35
CA TYR A 96 -3.34 7.34 4.34
C TYR A 96 -3.64 8.57 5.22
N ASN A 97 -2.59 9.27 5.66
CA ASN A 97 -2.69 10.46 6.50
C ASN A 97 -3.33 11.67 5.80
N LEU A 98 -3.48 11.66 4.47
CA LEU A 98 -4.28 12.67 3.76
C LEU A 98 -5.75 12.64 4.19
N GLY A 99 -6.21 11.51 4.73
CA GLY A 99 -7.56 11.37 5.28
C GLY A 99 -8.65 11.19 4.23
N TYR A 100 -8.32 11.15 2.93
CA TYR A 100 -9.25 10.93 1.81
C TYR A 100 -9.60 9.46 1.57
N PHE A 101 -8.80 8.52 2.10
CA PHE A 101 -8.92 7.09 1.81
C PHE A 101 -9.24 6.30 3.07
N GLU A 102 -10.15 5.32 2.96
CA GLU A 102 -10.47 4.34 4.00
C GLU A 102 -9.36 3.30 4.15
N ASP A 103 -8.81 2.88 3.01
CA ASP A 103 -7.73 1.92 2.93
C ASP A 103 -6.73 2.32 1.84
N VAL A 104 -5.46 2.00 2.09
CA VAL A 104 -4.34 2.23 1.18
C VAL A 104 -3.45 1.01 1.24
N SER A 105 -3.37 0.26 0.15
CA SER A 105 -2.59 -0.96 0.04
C SER A 105 -1.65 -0.94 -1.17
N MET A 106 -0.68 -1.85 -1.17
CA MET A 106 0.23 -2.05 -2.28
C MET A 106 0.11 -3.45 -2.85
N LYS A 107 0.35 -3.56 -4.15
CA LYS A 107 0.59 -4.81 -4.86
C LYS A 107 1.82 -4.63 -5.74
N LEU A 108 2.60 -5.69 -5.88
CA LEU A 108 3.72 -5.73 -6.81
C LEU A 108 3.34 -6.61 -7.99
N GLU A 109 3.63 -6.12 -9.20
CA GLU A 109 3.45 -6.85 -10.44
C GLU A 109 4.78 -6.97 -11.17
N PRO A 110 5.03 -8.06 -11.92
CA PRO A 110 6.24 -8.19 -12.71
C PRO A 110 6.33 -7.07 -13.75
N GLY A 111 7.53 -6.53 -13.94
CA GLY A 111 7.85 -5.54 -14.96
C GLY A 111 8.05 -6.17 -16.33
N SER A 112 8.54 -5.34 -17.25
CA SER A 112 8.82 -5.69 -18.65
C SER A 112 10.13 -6.44 -18.81
N GLU A 113 11.09 -6.19 -17.92
CA GLU A 113 12.42 -6.83 -17.87
C GLU A 113 12.56 -7.73 -16.65
N GLU A 114 13.51 -8.66 -16.69
CA GLU A 114 13.83 -9.52 -15.56
C GLU A 114 14.36 -8.70 -14.37
N GLY A 115 13.85 -8.98 -13.16
CA GLY A 115 14.15 -8.17 -11.97
C GLY A 115 13.46 -6.80 -11.91
N ALA A 116 12.73 -6.39 -12.95
CA ALA A 116 11.92 -5.17 -12.91
C ALA A 116 10.56 -5.43 -12.25
N VAL A 117 10.07 -4.47 -11.46
CA VAL A 117 8.77 -4.57 -10.80
C VAL A 117 7.95 -3.30 -10.94
N VAL A 118 6.63 -3.48 -10.93
CA VAL A 118 5.64 -2.41 -10.98
C VAL A 118 4.97 -2.31 -9.62
N LEU A 119 5.03 -1.13 -9.00
CA LEU A 119 4.32 -0.85 -7.75
C LEU A 119 2.91 -0.35 -8.06
N VAL A 120 1.90 -1.14 -7.71
CA VAL A 120 0.50 -0.76 -7.83
C VAL A 120 -0.01 -0.34 -6.46
N ILE A 121 -0.34 0.93 -6.30
CA ILE A 121 -0.96 1.48 -5.09
C ILE A 121 -2.47 1.45 -5.30
N LYS A 122 -3.16 0.67 -4.47
CA LYS A 122 -4.62 0.57 -4.49
C LYS A 122 -5.18 1.40 -3.34
N VAL A 123 -6.13 2.26 -3.65
CA VAL A 123 -6.81 3.10 -2.65
C VAL A 123 -8.31 2.85 -2.66
N ILE A 124 -8.93 2.94 -1.48
CA ILE A 124 -10.39 2.95 -1.33
C ILE A 124 -10.76 4.35 -0.83
N GLU A 125 -11.45 5.14 -1.64
CA GLU A 125 -11.83 6.51 -1.28
C GLU A 125 -12.95 6.53 -0.25
N LYS A 126 -12.82 7.42 0.75
CA LYS A 126 -13.90 7.67 1.70
C LYS A 126 -15.09 8.27 0.97
N ASN A 127 -16.27 7.76 1.29
CA ASN A 127 -17.49 8.47 0.93
C ASN A 127 -17.67 9.65 1.90
N THR A 128 -17.30 10.86 1.49
CA THR A 128 -17.31 12.07 2.34
C THR A 128 -18.71 12.62 2.66
N GLY A 129 -19.76 11.81 2.53
CA GLY A 129 -21.12 12.21 2.90
C GLY A 129 -21.18 12.51 4.39
N LYS A 130 -21.15 13.80 4.76
CA LYS A 130 -21.39 14.25 6.14
C LYS A 130 -22.89 14.51 6.27
N PHE A 131 -23.59 13.62 6.96
CA PHE A 131 -24.95 13.87 7.41
C PHE A 131 -24.90 14.34 8.87
N GLY A 132 -25.27 15.60 9.11
CA GLY A 132 -25.35 16.19 10.44
C GLY A 132 -26.78 16.60 10.76
N ILE A 133 -27.40 16.00 11.77
CA ILE A 133 -28.61 16.52 12.40
C ILE A 133 -28.21 17.09 13.77
N GLY A 134 -28.45 18.38 14.00
CA GLY A 134 -28.24 19.04 15.28
C GLY A 134 -29.55 19.53 15.89
N ALA A 135 -29.75 19.32 17.19
CA ALA A 135 -30.82 19.93 17.97
C ALA A 135 -30.24 20.59 19.23
N GLY A 136 -30.65 21.83 19.51
CA GLY A 136 -30.27 22.60 20.69
C GLY A 136 -31.52 23.08 21.44
N TYR A 137 -31.41 23.27 22.76
CA TYR A 137 -32.50 23.79 23.59
C TYR A 137 -32.04 25.07 24.28
N ASN A 138 -32.72 26.18 24.01
CA ASN A 138 -32.49 27.47 24.68
C ASN A 138 -33.73 27.84 25.51
N SER A 139 -33.53 28.26 26.75
CA SER A 139 -34.61 28.55 27.71
C SER A 139 -35.47 29.76 27.33
N GLU A 140 -34.96 30.66 26.49
CA GLU A 140 -35.69 31.85 26.03
C GLU A 140 -36.37 31.68 24.66
N GLU A 141 -35.82 30.82 23.79
CA GLU A 141 -36.24 30.72 22.37
C GLU A 141 -36.83 29.35 21.97
N GLY A 142 -36.81 28.35 22.86
CA GLY A 142 -37.37 27.02 22.61
C GLY A 142 -36.41 26.06 21.89
N LEU A 143 -36.97 25.00 21.30
CA LEU A 143 -36.22 23.95 20.59
C LEU A 143 -35.81 24.44 19.21
N ILE A 144 -34.50 24.43 18.93
CA ILE A 144 -33.93 24.79 17.64
C ILE A 144 -33.37 23.55 16.94
N SER A 145 -33.79 23.33 15.69
CA SER A 145 -33.33 22.25 14.82
C SER A 145 -32.55 22.83 13.64
N PHE A 146 -31.37 22.27 13.38
CA PHE A 146 -30.54 22.66 12.24
C PHE A 146 -30.47 21.49 11.24
N PRO A 147 -31.34 21.44 10.22
CA PRO A 147 -31.19 20.52 9.11
C PRO A 147 -30.16 21.05 8.11
N ASP A 148 -29.23 20.21 7.67
CA ASP A 148 -28.27 20.52 6.61
C ASP A 148 -28.82 20.07 5.23
N GLU A 149 -28.84 20.98 4.26
CA GLU A 149 -29.58 20.85 3.00
C GLU A 149 -28.65 20.42 1.84
N SER A 150 -27.99 19.27 1.97
CA SER A 150 -27.11 18.77 0.90
C SER A 150 -27.12 17.25 0.69
N GLU A 151 -28.31 16.66 0.53
CA GLU A 151 -28.56 15.54 -0.41
C GLU A 151 -30.06 15.25 -0.48
N LYS A 152 -30.63 15.12 -1.70
CA LYS A 152 -32.01 14.64 -1.86
C LYS A 152 -32.08 13.16 -1.51
N ILE A 153 -32.34 12.87 -0.24
CA ILE A 153 -32.72 11.53 0.20
C ILE A 153 -34.19 11.33 -0.20
N THR A 154 -34.44 10.65 -1.31
CA THR A 154 -35.76 10.13 -1.65
C THR A 154 -36.06 8.97 -0.70
N LEU A 155 -36.82 9.23 0.36
CA LEU A 155 -37.34 8.15 1.20
C LEU A 155 -38.42 7.38 0.43
N PRO A 156 -38.41 6.04 0.47
CA PRO A 156 -39.50 5.24 -0.07
C PRO A 156 -40.81 5.60 0.66
N LEU A 157 -41.91 5.65 -0.10
CA LEU A 157 -43.24 6.09 0.34
C LEU A 157 -43.78 5.33 1.56
N ASP A 158 -43.20 4.18 1.89
CA ASP A 158 -43.62 3.29 2.98
C ASP A 158 -43.30 3.83 4.40
N THR A 159 -42.50 4.90 4.50
CA THR A 159 -42.06 5.45 5.80
C THR A 159 -43.16 6.30 6.50
N LEU A 160 -44.17 6.77 5.75
CA LEU A 160 -45.26 7.63 6.27
C LEU A 160 -46.32 6.86 7.08
N ASN A 161 -46.38 5.53 6.96
CA ASN A 161 -47.38 4.72 7.67
C ASN A 161 -46.96 4.32 9.09
N PHE A 162 -45.69 4.48 9.46
CA PHE A 162 -45.20 4.10 10.78
C PHE A 162 -45.43 5.17 11.87
N LEU A 163 -45.59 6.45 11.48
CA LEU A 163 -45.81 7.55 12.43
C LEU A 163 -47.29 7.76 12.79
N SER A 164 -48.23 7.15 12.05
CA SER A 164 -49.67 7.27 12.33
C SER A 164 -50.18 6.23 13.35
N LYS A 165 -49.48 5.10 13.53
CA LYS A 165 -49.99 3.96 14.33
C LYS A 165 -49.62 3.94 15.81
N LYS A 166 -49.00 5.00 16.35
CA LYS A 166 -48.64 5.08 17.78
C LYS A 166 -49.31 6.24 18.53
N ALA A 167 -50.43 6.73 18.01
CA ALA A 167 -51.28 7.70 18.67
C ALA A 167 -52.77 7.33 18.51
N ILE A 168 -53.18 6.18 19.06
CA ILE A 168 -54.46 5.93 19.75
C ILE A 168 -54.19 4.86 20.80
#